data_AF-A0A606Q8B9-F1
#
_entry.id   AF-A0A606Q8B9-F1
#
_cell.length_a   1.000
_cell.length_b   1.000
_cell.length_c   1.000
_cell.angle_alpha   90.00
_cell.angle_beta   90.00
_cell.angle_gamma   90.00
#
_symmetry.space_group_name_H-M   'P 1'
#
loop_
_entity.id
_entity.type
_entity.pdbx_description
1 polymer ?
#
loop_
_entity_poly.entity_id
_entity_poly.type
_entity_poly.pdbx_seq_one_letter_code
_entity_poly.pdbx_strand_id
1 'polypeptide(L)'
;MSDITQQMDKLEIPIKLSFPVINVSTFELGRAESVFSDIAKKVGKHFIVMPFKKLPDPGTMKAMVDESKKSSKNGVVVFDTFFFDRQRANPETLPALKSSLTYLENEGINYIIAGKDVFNEEFVYHIDLPAMSNQEILKLLQTCEDNVKDGGVFESNERAVIANHALGLSHTQMKNVFTYSAYLKFKGEEYLGEIRKEKAHILRDVGLDVLEAIDIGNVGGLENLKEFLQIRKAGWDKDLPVKGVLLAGVPGGGKSLTAKAAAGVLGTTLVRLDMGRFYSKYLGETERQFNRALQTIEQIAPVVVLIDEMEKFFGNADGEHEVSKRLLGSFLYWLQERKKKIFIVATANRVQSLPPELMRAGRWDRAFFIDLPSVAERQKIFEIHLAKQKANIAAFDMPTLLRTTEGYTGAEIEQAVIDAMYLANAQDKELNNEALVDAVTRITPTSETRREDINQIRSLRDQGFYPANNFDVQEQNGSGRKLAIED
;
A
#
# COMPACT_ATOMS: atom_id res chain seq x y z
N MET A 1 11.14 2.09 -20.00
CA MET A 1 11.00 3.06 -21.10
C MET A 1 9.78 2.80 -21.99
N SER A 2 9.27 1.56 -22.14
CA SER A 2 8.08 1.29 -22.97
C SER A 2 6.76 1.80 -22.37
N ASP A 3 6.56 1.70 -21.04
CA ASP A 3 5.28 2.08 -20.40
C ASP A 3 5.01 3.59 -20.34
N ILE A 4 6.05 4.40 -20.12
CA ILE A 4 5.91 5.87 -20.01
C ILE A 4 5.53 6.46 -21.36
N THR A 5 6.22 6.05 -22.43
CA THR A 5 5.91 6.48 -23.79
C THR A 5 4.49 6.06 -24.17
N GLN A 6 4.09 4.82 -23.86
CA GLN A 6 2.71 4.36 -24.08
C GLN A 6 1.65 5.16 -23.29
N GLN A 7 1.94 5.56 -22.05
CA GLN A 7 1.00 6.34 -21.25
C GLN A 7 0.89 7.78 -21.72
N MET A 8 2.01 8.42 -22.10
CA MET A 8 1.99 9.76 -22.68
C MET A 8 1.34 9.77 -24.07
N ASP A 9 1.56 8.73 -24.87
CA ASP A 9 0.89 8.58 -26.17
C ASP A 9 -0.63 8.51 -26.00
N LYS A 10 -1.16 7.86 -24.95
CA LYS A 10 -2.60 7.84 -24.66
C LYS A 10 -3.20 9.22 -24.37
N LEU A 11 -2.42 10.15 -23.80
CA LEU A 11 -2.87 11.53 -23.56
C LEU A 11 -2.72 12.40 -24.83
N GLU A 12 -1.69 12.13 -25.63
CA GLU A 12 -1.35 12.91 -26.83
C GLU A 12 -2.23 12.55 -28.04
N ILE A 13 -2.60 11.28 -28.21
CA ILE A 13 -3.39 10.79 -29.35
C ILE A 13 -4.75 11.51 -29.48
N PRO A 14 -5.59 11.62 -28.43
CA PRO A 14 -6.87 12.33 -28.52
C PRO A 14 -6.73 13.79 -28.97
N ILE A 15 -5.63 14.44 -28.57
CA ILE A 15 -5.33 15.83 -28.93
C ILE A 15 -4.90 15.92 -30.39
N LYS A 16 -4.05 15.00 -30.85
CA LYS A 16 -3.65 14.89 -32.27
C LYS A 16 -4.83 14.60 -33.20
N LEU A 17 -5.70 13.67 -32.78
CA LEU A 17 -6.92 13.30 -33.52
C LEU A 17 -8.03 14.36 -33.40
N SER A 18 -7.77 15.45 -32.66
CA SER A 18 -8.70 16.58 -32.49
C SER A 18 -10.07 16.16 -31.97
N PHE A 19 -10.10 15.25 -30.99
CA PHE A 19 -11.33 14.92 -30.28
C PHE A 19 -11.86 16.19 -29.58
N PRO A 20 -13.12 16.59 -29.85
CA PRO A 20 -13.62 17.91 -29.48
C PRO A 20 -13.75 18.09 -27.97
N VAL A 21 -14.18 17.05 -27.24
CA VAL A 21 -14.31 17.07 -25.79
C VAL A 21 -13.62 15.86 -25.17
N ILE A 22 -12.72 16.14 -24.22
CA ILE A 22 -11.95 15.13 -23.51
C ILE A 22 -12.19 15.34 -22.01
N ASN A 23 -12.62 14.31 -21.30
CA ASN A 23 -12.70 14.33 -19.84
C ASN A 23 -11.50 13.60 -19.23
N VAL A 24 -10.77 14.31 -18.37
CA VAL A 24 -9.60 13.84 -17.64
C VAL A 24 -10.01 13.59 -16.20
N SER A 25 -10.12 12.32 -15.83
CA SER A 25 -10.36 11.92 -14.45
C SER A 25 -9.07 12.11 -13.64
N THR A 26 -9.07 13.08 -12.73
CA THR A 26 -7.93 13.35 -11.83
C THR A 26 -8.32 14.23 -10.64
N PHE A 27 -7.63 14.04 -9.52
CA PHE A 27 -7.66 14.95 -8.37
C PHE A 27 -6.48 15.94 -8.38
N GLU A 28 -5.55 15.82 -9.33
CA GLU A 28 -4.32 16.61 -9.42
C GLU A 28 -4.44 17.73 -10.47
N LEU A 29 -5.40 18.65 -10.32
CA LEU A 29 -5.71 19.67 -11.33
C LEU A 29 -4.49 20.49 -11.79
N GLY A 30 -3.63 20.92 -10.87
CA GLY A 30 -2.43 21.69 -11.21
C GLY A 30 -1.38 20.88 -11.98
N ARG A 31 -1.25 19.57 -11.70
CA ARG A 31 -0.38 18.69 -12.47
C ARG A 31 -0.96 18.46 -13.87
N ALA A 32 -2.26 18.21 -13.95
CA ALA A 32 -2.97 18.03 -15.21
C ALA A 32 -2.76 19.25 -16.13
N GLU A 33 -2.89 20.46 -15.60
CA GLU A 33 -2.65 21.70 -16.36
C GLU A 33 -1.23 21.73 -16.96
N SER A 34 -0.20 21.44 -16.16
CA SER A 34 1.19 21.41 -16.63
C SER A 34 1.40 20.34 -17.71
N VAL A 35 0.86 19.14 -17.51
CA VAL A 35 0.98 18.02 -18.45
C VAL A 35 0.34 18.36 -19.79
N PHE A 36 -0.89 18.88 -19.78
CA PHE A 36 -1.59 19.24 -21.01
C PHE A 36 -1.03 20.49 -21.69
N SER A 37 -0.43 21.41 -20.93
CA SER A 37 0.34 22.53 -21.49
C SER A 37 1.53 22.03 -22.31
N ASP A 38 2.28 21.06 -21.79
CA ASP A 38 3.44 20.51 -22.48
C ASP A 38 3.05 19.62 -23.67
N ILE A 39 1.96 18.86 -23.56
CA ILE A 39 1.41 18.10 -24.69
C ILE A 39 0.93 19.06 -25.80
N ALA A 40 0.23 20.13 -25.46
CA ALA A 40 -0.22 21.13 -26.43
C ALA A 40 0.98 21.74 -27.20
N LYS A 41 2.05 22.13 -26.49
CA LYS A 41 3.30 22.61 -27.12
C LYS A 41 3.89 21.57 -28.06
N LYS A 42 3.95 20.30 -27.65
CA LYS A 42 4.51 19.19 -28.44
C LYS A 42 3.72 18.93 -29.73
N VAL A 43 2.39 19.05 -29.68
CA VAL A 43 1.50 18.90 -30.85
C VAL A 43 1.42 20.19 -31.68
N GLY A 44 2.02 21.28 -31.20
CA GLY A 44 2.02 22.59 -31.87
C GLY A 44 0.69 23.35 -31.75
N LYS A 45 -0.15 22.99 -30.77
CA LYS A 45 -1.40 23.69 -30.44
C LYS A 45 -1.14 24.75 -29.36
N HIS A 46 -1.91 25.83 -29.38
CA HIS A 46 -1.83 26.84 -28.33
C HIS A 46 -2.64 26.38 -27.11
N PHE A 47 -2.10 26.54 -25.90
CA PHE A 47 -2.75 26.13 -24.66
C PHE A 47 -3.41 27.32 -23.97
N ILE A 48 -4.69 27.19 -23.63
CA ILE A 48 -5.47 28.24 -22.97
C ILE A 48 -6.25 27.63 -21.81
N VAL A 49 -6.31 28.33 -20.68
CA VAL A 49 -7.14 27.93 -19.53
C VAL A 49 -8.50 28.60 -19.60
N MET A 50 -9.57 27.84 -19.40
CA MET A 50 -10.95 28.33 -19.41
C MET A 50 -11.24 29.15 -18.14
N PRO A 51 -11.65 30.43 -18.25
CA PRO A 51 -11.99 31.23 -17.09
C PRO A 51 -13.26 30.73 -16.39
N PHE A 52 -13.29 30.73 -15.05
CA PHE A 52 -14.46 30.32 -14.26
C PHE A 52 -15.77 31.01 -14.70
N LYS A 53 -15.72 32.32 -14.98
CA LYS A 53 -16.91 33.14 -15.27
C LYS A 53 -17.48 33.00 -16.69
N LYS A 54 -16.76 32.36 -17.63
CA LYS A 54 -17.21 32.26 -19.04
C LYS A 54 -17.89 30.92 -19.29
N LEU A 55 -18.94 30.91 -20.11
CA LEU A 55 -19.58 29.69 -20.57
C LEU A 55 -18.82 29.11 -21.76
N PRO A 56 -18.81 27.78 -21.95
CA PRO A 56 -18.18 27.17 -23.11
C PRO A 56 -19.05 27.23 -24.37
N ASP A 57 -19.62 28.40 -24.67
CA ASP A 57 -20.46 28.65 -25.84
C ASP A 57 -19.62 28.99 -27.10
N PRO A 58 -20.21 28.93 -28.31
CA PRO A 58 -19.47 29.15 -29.56
C PRO A 58 -18.83 30.54 -29.65
N GLY A 59 -19.49 31.57 -29.09
CA GLY A 59 -18.97 32.93 -29.05
C GLY A 59 -17.73 33.04 -28.17
N THR A 60 -17.76 32.41 -27.00
CA THR A 60 -16.61 32.30 -26.11
C THR A 60 -15.46 31.53 -26.76
N MET A 61 -15.73 30.36 -27.37
CA MET A 61 -14.70 29.56 -28.04
C MET A 61 -14.02 30.36 -29.16
N LYS A 62 -14.82 31.05 -29.99
CA LYS A 62 -14.31 31.89 -31.07
C LYS A 62 -13.41 33.01 -30.55
N ALA A 63 -13.83 33.72 -29.50
CA ALA A 63 -13.04 34.80 -28.91
C ALA A 63 -11.67 34.29 -28.40
N MET A 64 -11.64 33.11 -27.75
CA MET A 64 -10.41 32.51 -27.24
C MET A 64 -9.49 32.06 -28.39
N VAL A 65 -10.06 31.53 -29.48
CA VAL A 65 -9.29 31.13 -30.67
C VAL A 65 -8.70 32.35 -31.39
N ASP A 66 -9.49 33.40 -31.61
CA ASP A 66 -9.05 34.61 -32.32
C ASP A 66 -7.91 35.32 -31.59
N GLU A 67 -7.91 35.30 -30.25
CA GLU A 67 -6.80 35.80 -29.43
C GLU A 67 -5.52 34.97 -29.63
N SER A 68 -5.67 33.66 -29.84
CA SER A 68 -4.55 32.71 -29.99
C SER A 68 -3.98 32.58 -31.42
N LYS A 69 -4.78 32.87 -32.47
CA LYS A 69 -4.39 32.78 -33.90
C LYS A 69 -3.21 33.68 -34.30
N LYS A 70 -2.77 34.58 -33.41
CA LYS A 70 -1.51 35.33 -33.53
C LYS A 70 -0.25 34.50 -33.23
N SER A 71 -0.38 33.25 -32.74
CA SER A 71 0.74 32.50 -32.14
C SER A 71 0.91 31.02 -32.55
N SER A 72 -0.07 30.32 -33.15
CA SER A 72 0.10 28.91 -33.58
C SER A 72 -0.69 28.54 -34.86
N LYS A 73 -0.20 27.54 -35.62
CA LYS A 73 -0.76 27.10 -36.91
C LYS A 73 -1.69 25.87 -36.85
N ASN A 74 -1.70 25.11 -35.74
CA ASN A 74 -2.29 23.76 -35.69
C ASN A 74 -3.53 23.62 -34.78
N GLY A 75 -4.13 24.72 -34.31
CA GLY A 75 -5.32 24.71 -33.44
C GLY A 75 -5.05 25.04 -31.97
N VAL A 76 -6.06 24.82 -31.12
CA VAL A 76 -6.10 25.26 -29.73
C VAL A 76 -6.49 24.12 -28.79
N VAL A 77 -5.88 24.08 -27.62
CA VAL A 77 -6.29 23.26 -26.48
C VAL A 77 -6.85 24.20 -25.41
N VAL A 78 -8.13 24.02 -25.06
CA VAL A 78 -8.79 24.74 -23.99
C VAL A 78 -8.89 23.81 -22.78
N PHE A 79 -8.30 24.20 -21.66
CA PHE A 79 -8.25 23.40 -20.43
C PHE A 79 -9.16 23.99 -19.37
N ASP A 80 -10.17 23.25 -18.91
CA ASP A 80 -11.18 23.68 -17.98
C ASP A 80 -11.14 22.86 -16.67
N THR A 81 -10.56 23.44 -15.64
CA THR A 81 -10.53 22.88 -14.28
C THR A 81 -11.81 23.17 -13.49
N PHE A 82 -12.68 24.03 -14.01
CA PHE A 82 -13.83 24.57 -13.30
C PHE A 82 -15.18 24.10 -13.87
N PHE A 83 -15.17 23.22 -14.87
CA PHE A 83 -16.39 22.82 -15.59
C PHE A 83 -17.50 22.35 -14.63
N PHE A 84 -17.18 21.45 -13.70
CA PHE A 84 -18.15 20.89 -12.76
C PHE A 84 -18.66 21.92 -11.76
N ASP A 85 -17.77 22.75 -11.21
CA ASP A 85 -18.15 23.83 -10.30
C ASP A 85 -19.04 24.85 -11.02
N ARG A 86 -18.70 25.17 -12.28
CA ARG A 86 -19.49 26.06 -13.14
C ARG A 86 -20.84 25.44 -13.48
N GLN A 87 -20.91 24.14 -13.76
CA GLN A 87 -22.16 23.42 -14.03
C GLN A 87 -23.09 23.41 -12.82
N ARG A 88 -22.55 23.23 -11.61
CA ARG A 88 -23.33 23.30 -10.36
C ARG A 88 -23.87 24.71 -10.11
N ALA A 89 -23.07 25.73 -10.41
CA ALA A 89 -23.47 27.13 -10.24
C ALA A 89 -24.40 27.63 -11.36
N ASN A 90 -24.24 27.10 -12.58
CA ASN A 90 -24.97 27.52 -13.78
C ASN A 90 -25.32 26.30 -14.65
N PRO A 91 -26.59 25.86 -14.65
CA PRO A 91 -27.08 24.74 -15.46
C PRO A 91 -26.86 24.90 -16.97
N GLU A 92 -26.69 26.13 -17.48
CA GLU A 92 -26.43 26.42 -18.90
C GLU A 92 -25.03 25.99 -19.37
N THR A 93 -24.13 25.61 -18.45
CA THR A 93 -22.75 25.22 -18.78
C THR A 93 -22.67 24.05 -19.76
N LEU A 94 -23.47 23.00 -19.54
CA LEU A 94 -23.48 21.81 -20.39
C LEU A 94 -24.21 22.08 -21.74
N PRO A 95 -25.40 22.71 -21.77
CA PRO A 95 -26.02 23.16 -23.02
C PRO A 95 -25.10 24.05 -23.87
N ALA A 96 -24.37 24.98 -23.25
CA ALA A 96 -23.41 25.81 -23.94
C ALA A 96 -22.30 24.97 -24.61
N LEU A 97 -21.72 24.02 -23.87
CA LEU A 97 -20.69 23.12 -24.42
C LEU A 97 -21.25 22.29 -25.59
N LYS A 98 -22.47 21.76 -25.45
CA LYS A 98 -23.16 21.00 -26.51
C LYS A 98 -23.36 21.84 -27.78
N SER A 99 -23.70 23.12 -27.63
CA SER A 99 -23.84 24.04 -28.77
C SER A 99 -22.52 24.35 -29.47
N SER A 100 -21.38 24.14 -28.80
CA SER A 100 -20.03 24.37 -29.33
C SER A 100 -19.43 23.18 -30.06
N LEU A 101 -19.99 21.97 -29.98
CA LEU A 101 -19.36 20.74 -30.50
C LEU A 101 -18.96 20.85 -31.97
N THR A 102 -19.86 21.26 -32.84
CA THR A 102 -19.58 21.42 -34.28
C THR A 102 -18.51 22.49 -34.53
N TYR A 103 -18.45 23.54 -33.72
CA TYR A 103 -17.42 24.56 -33.82
C TYR A 103 -16.05 24.04 -33.38
N LEU A 104 -16.01 23.29 -32.27
CA LEU A 104 -14.80 22.65 -31.76
C LEU A 104 -14.20 21.68 -32.80
N GLU A 105 -15.05 20.87 -33.43
CA GLU A 105 -14.63 19.92 -34.48
C GLU A 105 -14.07 20.64 -35.72
N ASN A 106 -14.78 21.63 -36.24
CA ASN A 106 -14.38 22.35 -37.46
C ASN A 106 -13.08 23.14 -37.30
N GLU A 107 -12.85 23.74 -36.13
CA GLU A 107 -11.63 24.51 -35.84
C GLU A 107 -10.52 23.66 -35.21
N GLY A 108 -10.74 22.36 -35.01
CA GLY A 108 -9.76 21.44 -34.42
C GLY A 108 -9.39 21.76 -32.97
N ILE A 109 -10.35 22.28 -32.20
CA ILE A 109 -10.19 22.68 -30.80
C ILE A 109 -10.41 21.46 -29.91
N ASN A 110 -9.47 21.21 -29.00
CA ASN A 110 -9.66 20.22 -27.94
C ASN A 110 -10.13 20.92 -26.67
N TYR A 111 -11.36 20.65 -26.23
CA TYR A 111 -11.88 21.10 -24.95
C TYR A 111 -11.66 20.02 -23.88
N ILE A 112 -10.73 20.27 -22.98
CA ILE A 112 -10.30 19.32 -21.94
C ILE A 112 -10.95 19.71 -20.62
N ILE A 113 -11.80 18.85 -20.08
CA ILE A 113 -12.40 18.97 -18.75
C ILE A 113 -11.56 18.16 -17.78
N ALA A 114 -11.07 18.75 -16.70
CA ALA A 114 -10.30 18.03 -15.68
C ALA A 114 -11.03 18.06 -14.33
N GLY A 115 -11.23 16.89 -13.72
CA GLY A 115 -11.86 16.80 -12.41
C GLY A 115 -12.10 15.38 -11.91
N LYS A 116 -12.70 15.29 -10.73
CA LYS A 116 -13.02 14.04 -10.03
C LYS A 116 -14.47 13.56 -10.23
N ASP A 117 -15.30 14.41 -10.81
CA ASP A 117 -16.72 14.10 -10.99
C ASP A 117 -16.92 13.22 -12.23
N VAL A 118 -17.88 12.31 -12.13
CA VAL A 118 -18.26 11.43 -13.24
C VAL A 118 -19.00 12.24 -14.29
N PHE A 119 -18.55 12.15 -15.55
CA PHE A 119 -19.12 12.92 -16.65
C PHE A 119 -19.49 12.02 -17.83
N ASN A 120 -20.67 11.40 -17.78
CA ASN A 120 -21.08 10.40 -18.77
C ASN A 120 -21.92 11.04 -19.87
N GLU A 121 -21.25 11.55 -20.91
CA GLU A 121 -21.90 12.07 -22.11
C GLU A 121 -21.30 11.38 -23.35
N GLU A 122 -22.14 11.08 -24.35
CA GLU A 122 -21.75 10.28 -25.52
C GLU A 122 -20.63 10.91 -26.37
N PHE A 123 -20.56 12.25 -26.41
CA PHE A 123 -19.59 13.00 -27.20
C PHE A 123 -18.23 13.19 -26.50
N VAL A 124 -18.04 12.60 -25.32
CA VAL A 124 -16.87 12.83 -24.46
C VAL A 124 -15.92 11.64 -24.54
N TYR A 125 -14.66 11.94 -24.87
CA TYR A 125 -13.60 10.94 -24.77
C TYR A 125 -13.00 10.93 -23.36
N HIS A 126 -12.97 9.78 -22.72
CA HIS A 126 -12.50 9.65 -21.34
C HIS A 126 -11.04 9.19 -21.26
N ILE A 127 -10.25 9.91 -20.47
CA ILE A 127 -8.87 9.52 -20.14
C ILE A 127 -8.62 9.70 -18.65
N ASP A 128 -7.76 8.86 -18.09
CA ASP A 128 -7.26 9.01 -16.73
C ASP A 128 -5.88 9.66 -16.79
N LEU A 129 -5.63 10.65 -15.91
CA LEU A 129 -4.27 11.14 -15.74
C LEU A 129 -3.44 10.05 -15.04
N PRO A 130 -2.37 9.53 -15.66
CA PRO A 130 -1.54 8.52 -15.02
C PRO A 130 -0.85 9.10 -13.79
N ALA A 131 -0.60 8.29 -12.77
CA ALA A 131 0.22 8.69 -11.62
C ALA A 131 1.64 9.13 -12.07
N MET A 132 2.34 9.91 -11.24
CA MET A 132 3.72 10.29 -11.55
C MET A 132 4.60 9.04 -11.65
N SER A 133 5.37 8.98 -12.74
CA SER A 133 6.41 7.99 -12.93
C SER A 133 7.55 8.20 -11.92
N ASN A 134 8.31 7.15 -11.65
CA ASN A 134 9.45 7.23 -10.74
C ASN A 134 10.46 8.31 -11.18
N GLN A 135 10.62 8.51 -12.50
CA GLN A 135 11.50 9.56 -13.05
C GLN A 135 10.98 10.98 -12.77
N GLU A 136 9.68 11.21 -12.89
CA GLU A 136 9.07 12.50 -12.55
C GLU A 136 9.21 12.81 -11.06
N ILE A 137 9.04 11.80 -10.20
CA ILE A 137 9.19 11.94 -8.74
C ILE A 137 10.65 12.27 -8.39
N LEU A 138 11.61 11.57 -8.97
CA LEU A 138 13.04 11.85 -8.76
C LEU A 138 13.40 13.27 -9.21
N LYS A 139 12.86 13.74 -10.33
CA LYS A 139 13.08 15.11 -10.83
C LYS A 139 12.44 16.14 -9.88
N LEU A 140 11.23 15.88 -9.38
CA LEU A 140 10.57 16.74 -8.40
C LEU A 140 11.37 16.83 -7.10
N LEU A 141 11.85 15.69 -6.61
CA LEU A 141 12.69 15.60 -5.41
C LEU A 141 13.95 16.46 -5.58
N GLN A 142 14.68 16.27 -6.70
CA GLN A 142 15.89 17.04 -7.00
C GLN A 142 15.61 18.54 -7.11
N THR A 143 14.50 18.92 -7.77
CA THR A 143 14.07 20.33 -7.85
C THR A 143 13.78 20.92 -6.46
N CYS A 144 13.19 20.15 -5.55
CA CYS A 144 12.94 20.59 -4.17
C CYS A 144 14.24 20.74 -3.37
N GLU A 145 15.21 19.83 -3.56
CA GLU A 145 16.55 19.93 -2.96
C GLU A 145 17.31 21.18 -3.44
N ASP A 146 17.32 21.45 -4.74
CA ASP A 146 18.03 22.59 -5.34
C ASP A 146 17.50 23.95 -4.85
N ASN A 147 16.21 24.00 -4.46
CA ASN A 147 15.59 25.20 -3.91
C ASN A 147 16.02 25.49 -2.46
N VAL A 148 16.63 24.53 -1.77
CA VAL A 148 17.21 24.72 -0.44
C VAL A 148 18.68 25.08 -0.59
N LYS A 149 19.08 26.25 -0.07
CA LYS A 149 20.39 26.92 -0.33
C LYS A 149 21.65 26.10 0.00
N ASP A 150 21.54 24.95 0.67
CA ASP A 150 22.64 24.06 1.06
C ASP A 150 22.55 22.70 0.31
N GLY A 151 22.63 22.73 -1.01
CA GLY A 151 22.34 21.58 -1.89
C GLY A 151 23.03 20.25 -1.54
N GLY A 152 22.42 19.14 -1.97
CA GLY A 152 22.97 17.78 -1.84
C GLY A 152 22.62 17.05 -0.53
N VAL A 153 21.34 17.05 -0.14
CA VAL A 153 20.90 16.42 1.12
C VAL A 153 20.98 14.88 1.05
N PHE A 154 20.76 14.29 -0.13
CA PHE A 154 20.59 12.83 -0.30
C PHE A 154 21.57 12.20 -1.28
N GLU A 155 21.91 10.93 -1.03
CA GLU A 155 22.63 10.09 -1.98
C GLU A 155 21.70 9.51 -3.05
N SER A 156 22.25 9.08 -4.19
CA SER A 156 21.46 8.54 -5.32
C SER A 156 20.59 7.34 -4.94
N ASN A 157 21.04 6.50 -3.99
CA ASN A 157 20.29 5.33 -3.53
C ASN A 157 19.09 5.73 -2.64
N GLU A 158 19.27 6.74 -1.78
CA GLU A 158 18.21 7.23 -0.89
C GLU A 158 17.04 7.83 -1.70
N ARG A 159 17.35 8.55 -2.80
CA ARG A 159 16.32 9.12 -3.68
C ARG A 159 15.40 8.06 -4.28
N ALA A 160 15.94 6.89 -4.64
CA ALA A 160 15.14 5.80 -5.19
C ALA A 160 14.16 5.22 -4.16
N VAL A 161 14.60 5.05 -2.91
CA VAL A 161 13.75 4.59 -1.80
C VAL A 161 12.66 5.62 -1.50
N ILE A 162 13.02 6.90 -1.41
CA ILE A 162 12.09 8.01 -1.19
C ILE A 162 11.03 8.05 -2.29
N ALA A 163 11.43 7.95 -3.55
CA ALA A 163 10.52 8.01 -4.67
C ALA A 163 9.52 6.84 -4.66
N ASN A 164 9.98 5.62 -4.36
CA ASN A 164 9.11 4.46 -4.18
C ASN A 164 8.10 4.67 -3.04
N HIS A 165 8.54 5.21 -1.90
CA HIS A 165 7.66 5.47 -0.76
C HIS A 165 6.70 6.64 -1.01
N ALA A 166 7.03 7.59 -1.88
CA ALA A 166 6.18 8.72 -2.23
C ALA A 166 5.06 8.35 -3.22
N LEU A 167 5.20 7.26 -3.98
CA LEU A 167 4.18 6.80 -4.94
C LEU A 167 2.78 6.75 -4.31
N GLY A 168 1.79 7.29 -5.02
CA GLY A 168 0.41 7.43 -4.54
C GLY A 168 0.08 8.78 -3.90
N LEU A 169 1.07 9.61 -3.56
CA LEU A 169 0.83 11.01 -3.19
C LEU A 169 0.60 11.87 -4.44
N SER A 170 -0.19 12.93 -4.32
CA SER A 170 -0.26 13.97 -5.36
C SER A 170 1.06 14.73 -5.48
N HIS A 171 1.29 15.35 -6.62
CA HIS A 171 2.38 16.28 -6.87
C HIS A 171 2.49 17.35 -5.79
N THR A 172 1.38 17.95 -5.36
CA THR A 172 1.36 18.96 -4.30
C THR A 172 1.81 18.39 -2.96
N GLN A 173 1.33 17.20 -2.60
CA GLN A 173 1.72 16.52 -1.36
C GLN A 173 3.19 16.13 -1.37
N MET A 174 3.67 15.55 -2.48
CA MET A 174 5.09 15.25 -2.65
C MET A 174 5.94 16.51 -2.53
N LYS A 175 5.58 17.60 -3.22
CA LYS A 175 6.31 18.87 -3.14
C LYS A 175 6.38 19.40 -1.71
N ASN A 176 5.27 19.36 -0.97
CA ASN A 176 5.22 19.83 0.42
C ASN A 176 6.13 19.00 1.32
N VAL A 177 6.00 17.66 1.27
CA VAL A 177 6.83 16.74 2.08
C VAL A 177 8.30 16.89 1.72
N PHE A 178 8.63 16.96 0.43
CA PHE A 178 10.01 17.05 -0.04
C PHE A 178 10.66 18.36 0.35
N THR A 179 9.96 19.48 0.16
CA THR A 179 10.47 20.81 0.55
C THR A 179 10.66 20.90 2.06
N TYR A 180 9.68 20.44 2.84
CA TYR A 180 9.75 20.46 4.30
C TYR A 180 10.90 19.59 4.83
N SER A 181 11.02 18.38 4.31
CA SER A 181 12.06 17.44 4.73
C SER A 181 13.46 17.89 4.29
N ALA A 182 13.59 18.50 3.11
CA ALA A 182 14.85 19.10 2.65
C ALA A 182 15.25 20.30 3.51
N TYR A 183 14.28 21.14 3.91
CA TYR A 183 14.53 22.29 4.80
C TYR A 183 15.03 21.85 6.19
N LEU A 184 14.41 20.81 6.77
CA LEU A 184 14.81 20.25 8.06
C LEU A 184 16.02 19.31 7.99
N LYS A 185 16.50 18.99 6.78
CA LYS A 185 17.62 18.07 6.53
C LYS A 185 17.39 16.68 7.11
N PHE A 186 16.14 16.21 7.13
CA PHE A 186 15.80 14.84 7.56
C PHE A 186 16.48 13.80 6.67
N LYS A 187 16.94 12.70 7.28
CA LYS A 187 17.60 11.59 6.57
C LYS A 187 17.00 10.24 6.95
N GLY A 188 17.14 9.25 6.06
CA GLY A 188 16.69 7.87 6.29
C GLY A 188 15.26 7.78 6.83
N GLU A 189 15.11 7.19 8.02
CA GLU A 189 13.82 6.94 8.67
C GLU A 189 13.02 8.21 9.01
N GLU A 190 13.67 9.33 9.33
CA GLU A 190 12.96 10.58 9.66
C GLU A 190 12.17 11.08 8.45
N TYR A 191 12.78 11.02 7.28
CA TYR A 191 12.15 11.41 6.02
C TYR A 191 11.00 10.47 5.65
N LEU A 192 11.25 9.16 5.73
CA LEU A 192 10.22 8.15 5.49
C LEU A 192 9.07 8.30 6.48
N GLY A 193 9.35 8.76 7.71
CA GLY A 193 8.38 9.16 8.72
C GLY A 193 7.45 10.29 8.23
N GLU A 194 7.98 11.35 7.62
CA GLU A 194 7.16 12.44 7.07
C GLU A 194 6.30 12.00 5.88
N ILE A 195 6.84 11.20 4.95
CA ILE A 195 6.03 10.61 3.87
C ILE A 195 4.89 9.76 4.46
N ARG A 196 5.20 8.94 5.47
CA ARG A 196 4.21 8.10 6.15
C ARG A 196 3.11 8.95 6.82
N LYS A 197 3.47 10.04 7.49
CA LYS A 197 2.51 10.96 8.11
C LYS A 197 1.56 11.56 7.08
N GLU A 198 2.09 12.07 5.97
CA GLU A 198 1.26 12.65 4.90
C GLU A 198 0.32 11.61 4.29
N LYS A 199 0.82 10.40 4.01
CA LYS A 199 -0.01 9.28 3.54
C LYS A 199 -1.07 8.90 4.56
N ALA A 200 -0.73 8.86 5.85
CA ALA A 200 -1.67 8.49 6.91
C ALA A 200 -2.86 9.45 7.00
N HIS A 201 -2.65 10.75 6.77
CA HIS A 201 -3.73 11.73 6.74
C HIS A 201 -4.76 11.45 5.63
N ILE A 202 -4.30 11.06 4.45
CA ILE A 202 -5.17 10.84 3.27
C ILE A 202 -5.87 9.48 3.38
N LEU A 203 -5.13 8.46 3.79
CA LEU A 203 -5.59 7.07 3.74
C LEU A 203 -6.55 6.71 4.88
N ARG A 204 -6.49 7.44 6.00
CA ARG A 204 -7.36 7.19 7.15
C ARG A 204 -8.84 7.34 6.80
N ASP A 205 -9.23 8.32 5.98
CA ASP A 205 -10.63 8.59 5.65
C ASP A 205 -11.27 7.48 4.81
N VAL A 206 -10.46 6.70 4.07
CA VAL A 206 -10.93 5.56 3.27
C VAL A 206 -10.79 4.22 3.99
N GLY A 207 -10.45 4.22 5.29
CA GLY A 207 -10.34 3.01 6.10
C GLY A 207 -9.00 2.29 5.99
N LEU A 208 -7.94 3.01 5.64
CA LEU A 208 -6.58 2.49 5.52
C LEU A 208 -5.66 3.16 6.55
N ASP A 209 -5.00 2.38 7.38
CA ASP A 209 -4.01 2.90 8.35
C ASP A 209 -2.59 2.64 7.83
N VAL A 210 -1.77 3.69 7.73
CA VAL A 210 -0.35 3.54 7.37
C VAL A 210 0.44 3.07 8.58
N LEU A 211 1.20 1.99 8.41
CA LEU A 211 2.02 1.40 9.46
C LEU A 211 3.51 1.57 9.16
N GLU A 212 4.31 1.40 10.21
CA GLU A 212 5.76 1.33 10.12
C GLU A 212 6.21 -0.04 9.61
N ALA A 213 7.07 -0.01 8.59
CA ALA A 213 7.86 -1.15 8.19
C ALA A 213 9.00 -1.37 9.21
N ILE A 214 9.46 -2.62 9.34
CA ILE A 214 10.60 -2.93 10.20
C ILE A 214 11.65 -3.70 9.40
N ASP A 215 12.88 -3.63 9.86
CA ASP A 215 13.92 -4.53 9.38
C ASP A 215 13.56 -5.99 9.73
N ILE A 216 13.70 -6.87 8.74
CA ILE A 216 13.51 -8.31 8.88
C ILE A 216 14.48 -8.93 9.89
N GLY A 217 15.64 -8.30 10.12
CA GLY A 217 16.60 -8.68 11.18
C GLY A 217 16.01 -8.57 12.59
N ASN A 218 15.02 -7.70 12.78
CA ASN A 218 14.32 -7.53 14.06
C ASN A 218 13.16 -8.53 14.28
N VAL A 219 13.03 -9.53 13.40
CA VAL A 219 12.08 -10.64 13.58
C VAL A 219 12.86 -11.88 13.99
N GLY A 220 12.63 -12.41 15.20
CA GLY A 220 13.26 -13.66 15.63
C GLY A 220 12.56 -14.89 15.02
N GLY A 221 13.33 -15.78 14.38
CA GLY A 221 12.81 -16.99 13.73
C GLY A 221 12.12 -16.78 12.38
N LEU A 222 11.17 -17.67 12.04
CA LEU A 222 10.38 -17.65 10.79
C LEU A 222 11.22 -17.77 9.51
N GLU A 223 12.31 -18.55 9.54
CA GLU A 223 13.31 -18.56 8.47
C GLU A 223 12.75 -18.95 7.10
N ASN A 224 11.83 -19.92 7.02
CA ASN A 224 11.22 -20.33 5.75
C ASN A 224 10.39 -19.19 5.13
N LEU A 225 9.71 -18.41 5.97
CA LEU A 225 8.92 -17.25 5.56
C LEU A 225 9.84 -16.10 5.12
N LYS A 226 10.95 -15.89 5.83
CA LYS A 226 11.96 -14.89 5.44
C LYS A 226 12.61 -15.23 4.11
N GLU A 227 13.02 -16.48 3.91
CA GLU A 227 13.57 -16.96 2.64
C GLU A 227 12.57 -16.76 1.50
N PHE A 228 11.29 -17.12 1.73
CA PHE A 228 10.23 -16.88 0.78
C PHE A 228 10.09 -15.39 0.41
N LEU A 229 10.13 -14.47 1.39
CA LEU A 229 10.05 -13.03 1.15
C LEU A 229 11.24 -12.53 0.32
N GLN A 230 12.45 -13.04 0.55
CA GLN A 230 13.64 -12.69 -0.24
C GLN A 230 13.51 -13.17 -1.69
N ILE A 231 13.01 -14.38 -1.92
CA ILE A 231 12.73 -14.87 -3.28
C ILE A 231 11.67 -13.99 -3.96
N ARG A 232 10.61 -13.62 -3.24
CA ARG A 232 9.55 -12.74 -3.76
C ARG A 232 10.06 -11.34 -4.04
N LYS A 233 11.01 -10.81 -3.26
CA LYS A 233 11.70 -9.55 -3.54
C LYS A 233 12.41 -9.57 -4.89
N ALA A 234 13.15 -10.64 -5.19
CA ALA A 234 13.82 -10.78 -6.49
C ALA A 234 12.84 -10.78 -7.67
N GLY A 235 11.64 -11.36 -7.50
CA GLY A 235 10.57 -11.31 -8.49
C GLY A 235 9.87 -9.95 -8.56
N TRP A 236 9.63 -9.31 -7.41
CA TRP A 236 9.02 -7.99 -7.28
C TRP A 236 9.81 -6.91 -8.03
N ASP A 237 11.14 -6.97 -7.94
CA ASP A 237 12.04 -6.04 -8.61
C ASP A 237 12.10 -6.25 -10.13
N LYS A 238 11.65 -7.41 -10.61
CA LYS A 238 11.53 -7.76 -12.03
C LYS A 238 10.09 -7.68 -12.55
N ASP A 239 9.20 -7.01 -11.82
CA ASP A 239 7.79 -6.85 -12.18
C ASP A 239 7.02 -8.18 -12.33
N LEU A 240 7.48 -9.26 -11.68
CA LEU A 240 6.74 -10.53 -11.70
C LEU A 240 5.44 -10.41 -10.90
N PRO A 241 4.36 -11.11 -11.31
CA PRO A 241 3.13 -11.15 -10.55
C PRO A 241 3.37 -11.72 -9.15
N VAL A 242 2.93 -10.97 -8.13
CA VAL A 242 2.88 -11.44 -6.75
C VAL A 242 1.49 -11.21 -6.19
N LYS A 243 1.05 -12.11 -5.32
CA LYS A 243 -0.25 -11.99 -4.65
C LYS A 243 -0.09 -11.71 -3.17
N GLY A 244 0.79 -12.44 -2.49
CA GLY A 244 0.92 -12.35 -1.04
C GLY A 244 0.79 -13.68 -0.32
N VAL A 245 0.64 -13.60 0.99
CA VAL A 245 0.62 -14.75 1.90
C VAL A 245 -0.58 -14.74 2.82
N LEU A 246 -1.11 -15.92 3.10
CA LEU A 246 -2.02 -16.17 4.22
C LEU A 246 -1.21 -16.74 5.39
N LEU A 247 -1.27 -16.09 6.54
CA LEU A 247 -0.57 -16.48 7.77
C LEU A 247 -1.57 -17.00 8.79
N ALA A 248 -1.59 -18.31 8.98
CA ALA A 248 -2.30 -18.95 10.08
C ALA A 248 -1.37 -19.10 11.28
N GLY A 249 -1.88 -19.02 12.51
CA GLY A 249 -1.04 -19.30 13.68
C GLY A 249 -1.62 -18.78 14.97
N VAL A 250 -1.00 -19.12 16.09
CA VAL A 250 -1.47 -18.66 17.40
C VAL A 250 -1.33 -17.15 17.56
N PRO A 251 -2.20 -16.51 18.34
CA PRO A 251 -1.98 -15.13 18.79
C PRO A 251 -0.59 -15.00 19.42
N GLY A 252 0.07 -13.86 19.19
CA GLY A 252 1.43 -13.63 19.71
C GLY A 252 2.57 -14.31 18.92
N GLY A 253 2.27 -15.09 17.86
CA GLY A 253 3.28 -15.73 17.01
C GLY A 253 3.99 -14.82 15.98
N GLY A 254 3.73 -13.50 15.97
CA GLY A 254 4.39 -12.58 15.03
C GLY A 254 3.76 -12.49 13.62
N LYS A 255 2.49 -12.88 13.46
CA LYS A 255 1.74 -12.73 12.19
C LYS A 255 1.74 -11.29 11.67
N SER A 256 1.27 -10.32 12.46
CA SER A 256 1.23 -8.91 12.07
C SER A 256 2.63 -8.29 11.99
N LEU A 257 3.59 -8.79 12.80
CA LEU A 257 5.01 -8.39 12.74
C LEU A 257 5.63 -8.75 11.38
N THR A 258 5.28 -9.93 10.84
CA THR A 258 5.72 -10.36 9.51
C THR A 258 5.29 -9.39 8.42
N ALA A 259 4.10 -8.79 8.51
CA ALA A 259 3.66 -7.81 7.52
C ALA A 259 4.54 -6.55 7.50
N LYS A 260 4.97 -6.10 8.69
CA LYS A 260 5.94 -5.01 8.83
C LYS A 260 7.30 -5.36 8.21
N ALA A 261 7.77 -6.58 8.43
CA ALA A 261 9.02 -7.07 7.83
C ALA A 261 8.91 -7.24 6.31
N ALA A 262 7.77 -7.72 5.81
CA ALA A 262 7.53 -7.87 4.37
C ALA A 262 7.57 -6.51 3.66
N ALA A 263 7.01 -5.46 4.26
CA ALA A 263 7.10 -4.10 3.74
C ALA A 263 8.54 -3.57 3.74
N GLY A 264 9.32 -3.88 4.79
CA GLY A 264 10.76 -3.56 4.85
C GLY A 264 11.57 -4.25 3.75
N VAL A 265 11.36 -5.56 3.56
CA VAL A 265 12.04 -6.33 2.49
C VAL A 265 11.65 -5.85 1.10
N LEU A 266 10.37 -5.59 0.87
CA LEU A 266 9.88 -5.13 -0.44
C LEU A 266 10.23 -3.66 -0.71
N GLY A 267 10.59 -2.89 0.32
CA GLY A 267 10.97 -1.48 0.23
C GLY A 267 9.79 -0.60 -0.16
N THR A 268 8.61 -0.84 0.45
CA THR A 268 7.40 -0.08 0.15
C THR A 268 6.56 0.21 1.39
N THR A 269 5.55 1.07 1.22
CA THR A 269 4.58 1.43 2.26
C THR A 269 3.80 0.21 2.73
N LEU A 270 3.61 0.10 4.04
CA LEU A 270 2.65 -0.82 4.67
C LEU A 270 1.36 -0.08 4.99
N VAL A 271 0.23 -0.62 4.53
CA VAL A 271 -1.10 -0.17 4.94
C VAL A 271 -1.87 -1.33 5.57
N ARG A 272 -2.65 -1.05 6.61
CA ARG A 272 -3.62 -1.97 7.18
C ARG A 272 -5.00 -1.61 6.67
N LEU A 273 -5.70 -2.57 6.10
CA LEU A 273 -7.11 -2.44 5.75
C LEU A 273 -7.95 -2.73 7.00
N ASP A 274 -8.53 -1.67 7.57
CA ASP A 274 -9.37 -1.78 8.77
C ASP A 274 -10.78 -2.22 8.37
N MET A 275 -10.96 -3.53 8.28
CA MET A 275 -12.23 -4.12 7.85
C MET A 275 -13.39 -3.73 8.76
N GLY A 276 -13.13 -3.48 10.04
CA GLY A 276 -14.15 -3.09 11.03
C GLY A 276 -14.86 -1.78 10.69
N ARG A 277 -14.21 -0.87 9.97
CA ARG A 277 -14.82 0.42 9.57
C ARG A 277 -15.93 0.29 8.55
N PHE A 278 -15.95 -0.79 7.77
CA PHE A 278 -16.95 -0.98 6.74
C PHE A 278 -18.26 -1.58 7.30
N TYR A 279 -18.25 -2.16 8.50
CA TYR A 279 -19.43 -2.73 9.17
C TYR A 279 -20.26 -1.64 9.88
N SER A 280 -20.74 -0.65 9.12
CA SER A 280 -21.70 0.35 9.60
C SER A 280 -23.15 -0.04 9.26
N LYS A 281 -24.14 0.58 9.91
CA LYS A 281 -25.58 0.23 9.79
C LYS A 281 -26.19 0.42 8.39
N TYR A 282 -25.48 1.04 7.44
CA TYR A 282 -26.00 1.37 6.10
C TYR A 282 -25.44 0.43 5.02
N LEU A 283 -26.21 -0.62 4.70
CA LEU A 283 -25.85 -1.74 3.82
C LEU A 283 -25.31 -1.39 2.42
N GLY A 284 -25.70 -0.24 1.85
CA GLY A 284 -25.26 0.20 0.52
C GLY A 284 -24.01 1.09 0.53
N GLU A 285 -23.73 1.76 1.64
CA GLU A 285 -22.54 2.61 1.79
C GLU A 285 -21.30 1.78 2.09
N THR A 286 -21.46 0.70 2.86
CA THR A 286 -20.41 -0.28 3.19
C THR A 286 -19.66 -0.81 1.98
N GLU A 287 -20.37 -1.34 0.97
CA GLU A 287 -19.74 -1.95 -0.21
C GLU A 287 -19.04 -0.89 -1.09
N ARG A 288 -19.65 0.29 -1.23
CA ARG A 288 -19.04 1.41 -1.97
C ARG A 288 -17.77 1.90 -1.28
N GLN A 289 -17.78 2.01 0.05
CA GLN A 289 -16.62 2.44 0.83
C GLN A 289 -15.50 1.40 0.79
N PHE A 290 -15.84 0.11 0.88
CA PHE A 290 -14.88 -0.99 0.73
C PHE A 290 -14.23 -1.00 -0.65
N ASN A 291 -15.03 -0.91 -1.72
CA ASN A 291 -14.52 -0.84 -3.09
C ASN A 291 -13.65 0.40 -3.30
N ARG A 292 -14.00 1.55 -2.69
CA ARG A 292 -13.16 2.75 -2.70
C ARG A 292 -11.82 2.52 -1.99
N ALA A 293 -11.81 1.79 -0.87
CA ALA A 293 -10.56 1.43 -0.19
C ALA A 293 -9.67 0.56 -1.08
N LEU A 294 -10.24 -0.46 -1.75
CA LEU A 294 -9.51 -1.32 -2.69
C LEU A 294 -8.95 -0.54 -3.89
N GLN A 295 -9.74 0.36 -4.47
CA GLN A 295 -9.28 1.26 -5.53
C GLN A 295 -8.16 2.18 -5.06
N THR A 296 -8.25 2.68 -3.82
CA THR A 296 -7.19 3.51 -3.24
C THR A 296 -5.89 2.72 -3.05
N ILE A 297 -5.98 1.46 -2.61
CA ILE A 297 -4.83 0.54 -2.53
C ILE A 297 -4.16 0.40 -3.91
N GLU A 298 -4.93 0.28 -4.99
CA GLU A 298 -4.37 0.21 -6.35
C GLU A 298 -3.69 1.51 -6.80
N GLN A 299 -4.23 2.66 -6.38
CA GLN A 299 -3.67 3.97 -6.71
C GLN A 299 -2.33 4.23 -6.00
N ILE A 300 -2.17 3.70 -4.78
CA ILE A 300 -0.92 3.85 -4.00
C ILE A 300 0.09 2.72 -4.24
N ALA A 301 -0.20 1.77 -5.12
CA ALA A 301 0.73 0.71 -5.47
C ALA A 301 2.02 1.30 -6.08
N PRO A 302 3.22 0.73 -5.80
CA PRO A 302 3.47 -0.53 -5.09
C PRO A 302 3.20 -0.45 -3.59
N VAL A 303 2.56 -1.46 -2.97
CA VAL A 303 2.19 -1.41 -1.54
C VAL A 303 2.09 -2.81 -0.91
N VAL A 304 2.39 -2.91 0.38
CA VAL A 304 2.05 -4.09 1.20
C VAL A 304 0.76 -3.81 1.96
N VAL A 305 -0.20 -4.72 1.88
CA VAL A 305 -1.50 -4.60 2.55
C VAL A 305 -1.62 -5.65 3.63
N LEU A 306 -1.75 -5.24 4.89
CA LEU A 306 -2.11 -6.10 6.01
C LEU A 306 -3.63 -6.19 6.13
N ILE A 307 -4.16 -7.41 6.13
CA ILE A 307 -5.55 -7.71 6.50
C ILE A 307 -5.48 -8.63 7.72
N ASP A 308 -5.67 -8.05 8.89
CA ASP A 308 -5.54 -8.77 10.16
C ASP A 308 -6.86 -9.48 10.51
N GLU A 309 -6.77 -10.69 11.06
CA GLU A 309 -7.89 -11.49 11.57
C GLU A 309 -9.05 -11.62 10.57
N MET A 310 -8.73 -12.03 9.34
CA MET A 310 -9.70 -12.14 8.25
C MET A 310 -10.92 -12.99 8.60
N GLU A 311 -10.76 -13.99 9.48
CA GLU A 311 -11.84 -14.85 9.95
C GLU A 311 -12.93 -14.10 10.71
N LYS A 312 -12.62 -12.96 11.33
CA LYS A 312 -13.61 -12.15 12.06
C LYS A 312 -14.58 -11.46 11.12
N PHE A 313 -14.15 -11.16 9.89
CA PHE A 313 -14.92 -10.40 8.93
C PHE A 313 -15.61 -11.30 7.91
N PHE A 314 -14.87 -12.31 7.42
CA PHE A 314 -15.36 -13.21 6.39
C PHE A 314 -15.89 -14.54 6.92
N GLY A 315 -15.78 -14.79 8.23
CA GLY A 315 -16.19 -16.07 8.81
C GLY A 315 -17.70 -16.28 8.87
N ASN A 316 -18.08 -17.54 9.08
CA ASN A 316 -19.47 -17.97 9.21
C ASN A 316 -20.06 -17.50 10.56
N ALA A 317 -20.53 -16.26 10.63
CA ALA A 317 -21.39 -15.78 11.70
C ALA A 317 -22.86 -15.81 11.24
N ASP A 318 -23.70 -16.54 11.97
CA ASP A 318 -25.09 -16.93 11.64
C ASP A 318 -26.12 -15.76 11.57
N GLY A 319 -25.71 -14.50 11.46
CA GLY A 319 -26.62 -13.33 11.47
C GLY A 319 -26.29 -12.18 10.51
N GLU A 320 -25.04 -12.03 10.06
CA GLU A 320 -24.56 -10.91 9.22
C GLU A 320 -24.22 -11.33 7.78
N HIS A 321 -24.89 -12.39 7.33
CA HIS A 321 -24.37 -13.26 6.27
C HIS A 321 -24.34 -12.61 4.88
N GLU A 322 -25.22 -11.65 4.59
CA GLU A 322 -25.34 -11.07 3.25
C GLU A 322 -24.27 -10.01 2.95
N VAL A 323 -23.96 -9.14 3.91
CA VAL A 323 -22.95 -8.08 3.74
C VAL A 323 -21.57 -8.70 3.62
N SER A 324 -21.20 -9.60 4.55
CA SER A 324 -19.90 -10.27 4.52
C SER A 324 -19.72 -11.10 3.24
N LYS A 325 -20.78 -11.75 2.72
CA LYS A 325 -20.72 -12.46 1.43
C LYS A 325 -20.49 -11.53 0.24
N ARG A 326 -21.14 -10.37 0.21
CA ARG A 326 -20.93 -9.36 -0.85
C ARG A 326 -19.52 -8.79 -0.80
N LEU A 327 -19.05 -8.38 0.38
CA LEU A 327 -17.68 -7.89 0.58
C LEU A 327 -16.65 -8.95 0.21
N LEU A 328 -16.88 -10.21 0.58
CA LEU A 328 -16.04 -11.34 0.17
C LEU A 328 -16.01 -11.48 -1.35
N GLY A 329 -17.16 -11.39 -2.02
CA GLY A 329 -17.25 -11.40 -3.48
C GLY A 329 -16.41 -10.29 -4.13
N SER A 330 -16.58 -9.04 -3.68
CA SER A 330 -15.78 -7.90 -4.15
C SER A 330 -14.28 -8.10 -3.89
N PHE A 331 -13.92 -8.59 -2.70
CA PHE A 331 -12.53 -8.87 -2.34
C PHE A 331 -11.91 -9.98 -3.20
N LEU A 332 -12.63 -11.09 -3.43
CA LEU A 332 -12.17 -12.20 -4.27
C LEU A 332 -12.02 -11.78 -5.74
N TYR A 333 -12.95 -10.97 -6.25
CA TYR A 333 -12.86 -10.41 -7.59
C TYR A 333 -11.61 -9.53 -7.72
N TRP A 334 -11.44 -8.58 -6.80
CA TRP A 334 -10.26 -7.71 -6.74
C TRP A 334 -8.96 -8.51 -6.57
N LEU A 335 -8.99 -9.57 -5.74
CA LEU A 335 -7.84 -10.44 -5.50
C LEU A 335 -7.37 -11.14 -6.78
N GLN A 336 -8.28 -11.35 -7.74
CA GLN A 336 -8.02 -12.00 -9.02
C GLN A 336 -7.62 -11.02 -10.11
N GLU A 337 -8.35 -9.92 -10.25
CA GLU A 337 -8.27 -9.03 -11.40
C GLU A 337 -7.23 -7.92 -11.25
N ARG A 338 -6.71 -7.68 -10.03
CA ARG A 338 -5.70 -6.63 -9.81
C ARG A 338 -4.46 -6.87 -10.67
N LYS A 339 -3.96 -5.79 -11.29
CA LYS A 339 -2.75 -5.80 -12.12
C LYS A 339 -1.58 -5.06 -11.48
N LYS A 340 -1.85 -4.29 -10.42
CA LYS A 340 -0.86 -3.47 -9.72
C LYS A 340 -0.03 -4.30 -8.74
N LYS A 341 1.19 -3.83 -8.45
CA LYS A 341 2.11 -4.44 -7.48
C LYS A 341 1.59 -4.32 -6.05
N ILE A 342 0.80 -5.30 -5.62
CA ILE A 342 0.19 -5.32 -4.29
C ILE A 342 0.48 -6.67 -3.66
N PHE A 343 1.25 -6.65 -2.57
CA PHE A 343 1.57 -7.84 -1.78
C PHE A 343 0.67 -7.86 -0.54
N ILE A 344 -0.22 -8.84 -0.44
CA ILE A 344 -1.16 -8.94 0.67
C ILE A 344 -0.60 -9.86 1.75
N VAL A 345 -0.61 -9.41 3.00
CA VAL A 345 -0.39 -10.26 4.16
C VAL A 345 -1.71 -10.39 4.89
N ALA A 346 -2.37 -11.52 4.69
CA ALA A 346 -3.59 -11.88 5.38
C ALA A 346 -3.24 -12.69 6.62
N THR A 347 -3.86 -12.42 7.76
CA THR A 347 -3.67 -13.23 8.96
C THR A 347 -4.97 -13.92 9.35
N ALA A 348 -4.83 -15.09 9.97
CA ALA A 348 -5.93 -15.78 10.63
C ALA A 348 -5.46 -16.53 11.86
N ASN A 349 -6.28 -16.53 12.91
CA ASN A 349 -6.09 -17.40 14.07
C ASN A 349 -6.89 -18.71 13.95
N ARG A 350 -8.05 -18.66 13.27
CA ARG A 350 -8.95 -19.81 13.08
C ARG A 350 -9.21 -20.05 11.59
N VAL A 351 -8.40 -20.89 10.97
CA VAL A 351 -8.50 -21.18 9.53
C VAL A 351 -9.82 -21.89 9.18
N GLN A 352 -10.34 -22.73 10.06
CA GLN A 352 -11.62 -23.42 9.89
C GLN A 352 -12.81 -22.45 9.76
N SER A 353 -12.68 -21.22 10.25
CA SER A 353 -13.70 -20.19 10.14
C SER A 353 -13.59 -19.41 8.83
N LEU A 354 -12.49 -19.53 8.08
CA LEU A 354 -12.33 -18.84 6.80
C LEU A 354 -13.20 -19.47 5.71
N PRO A 355 -13.74 -18.66 4.79
CA PRO A 355 -14.37 -19.17 3.58
C PRO A 355 -13.41 -20.03 2.74
N PRO A 356 -13.84 -21.22 2.28
CA PRO A 356 -12.99 -22.11 1.47
C PRO A 356 -12.56 -21.47 0.14
N GLU A 357 -13.28 -20.47 -0.35
CA GLU A 357 -12.94 -19.71 -1.56
C GLU A 357 -11.57 -19.02 -1.46
N LEU A 358 -11.16 -18.61 -0.26
CA LEU A 358 -9.85 -18.00 -0.01
C LEU A 358 -8.71 -19.03 -0.08
N MET A 359 -9.01 -20.31 0.13
CA MET A 359 -8.01 -21.39 0.13
C MET A 359 -7.71 -21.95 -1.25
N ARG A 360 -8.41 -21.48 -2.29
CA ARG A 360 -8.20 -21.96 -3.66
C ARG A 360 -6.83 -21.56 -4.21
N ALA A 361 -6.24 -22.45 -4.99
CA ALA A 361 -4.97 -22.20 -5.66
C ALA A 361 -5.03 -20.92 -6.50
N GLY A 362 -3.96 -20.12 -6.44
CA GLY A 362 -3.89 -18.83 -7.12
C GLY A 362 -4.54 -17.67 -6.37
N ARG A 363 -5.02 -17.83 -5.13
CA ARG A 363 -5.44 -16.69 -4.28
C ARG A 363 -4.27 -16.10 -3.51
N TRP A 364 -3.37 -16.97 -3.05
CA TRP A 364 -2.14 -16.64 -2.35
C TRP A 364 -0.95 -17.25 -3.09
N ASP A 365 0.21 -16.61 -2.99
CA ASP A 365 1.46 -17.22 -3.45
C ASP A 365 1.89 -18.35 -2.51
N ARG A 366 1.55 -18.23 -1.22
CA ARG A 366 1.72 -19.27 -0.21
C ARG A 366 0.75 -19.09 0.95
N ALA A 367 0.34 -20.20 1.56
CA ALA A 367 -0.27 -20.21 2.88
C ALA A 367 0.74 -20.78 3.87
N PHE A 368 1.04 -20.04 4.92
CA PHE A 368 1.97 -20.44 5.98
C PHE A 368 1.23 -20.63 7.30
N PHE A 369 1.61 -21.65 8.05
CA PHE A 369 1.27 -21.74 9.47
C PHE A 369 2.48 -21.35 10.31
N ILE A 370 2.24 -20.58 11.37
CA ILE A 370 3.22 -20.16 12.35
C ILE A 370 2.95 -20.93 13.63
N ASP A 371 3.93 -21.71 14.05
CA ASP A 371 3.93 -22.46 15.30
C ASP A 371 4.70 -21.68 16.38
N LEU A 372 4.74 -22.26 17.58
CA LEU A 372 5.57 -21.78 18.67
C LEU A 372 7.06 -21.79 18.26
N PRO A 373 7.82 -20.76 18.65
CA PRO A 373 9.23 -20.65 18.31
C PRO A 373 10.06 -21.80 18.88
N SER A 374 10.98 -22.32 18.06
CA SER A 374 11.99 -23.29 18.51
C SER A 374 12.96 -22.69 19.54
N VAL A 375 13.80 -23.52 20.17
CA VAL A 375 14.83 -23.05 21.13
C VAL A 375 15.72 -21.98 20.48
N ALA A 376 16.20 -22.23 19.26
CA ALA A 376 17.04 -21.28 18.52
C ALA A 376 16.29 -19.99 18.17
N GLU A 377 14.99 -20.09 17.82
CA GLU A 377 14.16 -18.92 17.54
C GLU A 377 13.91 -18.10 18.80
N ARG A 378 13.60 -18.74 19.94
CA ARG A 378 13.42 -18.07 21.24
C ARG A 378 14.68 -17.33 21.68
N GLN A 379 15.86 -17.91 21.46
CA GLN A 379 17.12 -17.26 21.77
C GLN A 379 17.26 -15.94 20.99
N LYS A 380 17.04 -15.97 19.66
CA LYS A 380 17.05 -14.75 18.83
C LYS A 380 16.02 -13.72 19.30
N ILE A 381 14.82 -14.17 19.69
CA ILE A 381 13.77 -13.28 20.21
C ILE A 381 14.25 -12.59 21.49
N PHE A 382 14.79 -13.32 22.46
CA PHE A 382 15.38 -12.73 23.68
C PHE A 382 16.47 -11.71 23.35
N GLU A 383 17.42 -12.07 22.48
CA GLU A 383 18.51 -11.18 22.06
C GLU A 383 17.98 -9.87 21.47
N ILE A 384 16.97 -9.93 20.59
CA ILE A 384 16.33 -8.75 19.99
C ILE A 384 15.69 -7.87 21.08
N HIS A 385 14.90 -8.44 21.99
CA HIS A 385 14.20 -7.65 23.00
C HIS A 385 15.14 -7.08 24.07
N LEU A 386 16.19 -7.81 24.46
CA LEU A 386 17.23 -7.32 25.36
C LEU A 386 18.05 -6.19 24.72
N ALA A 387 18.41 -6.33 23.43
CA ALA A 387 19.14 -5.29 22.69
C ALA A 387 18.32 -3.99 22.57
N LYS A 388 17.00 -4.08 22.37
CA LYS A 388 16.10 -2.91 22.38
C LYS A 388 16.16 -2.13 23.69
N GLN A 389 16.41 -2.82 24.81
CA GLN A 389 16.58 -2.20 26.13
C GLN A 389 18.02 -1.84 26.46
N LYS A 390 18.94 -1.95 25.49
CA LYS A 390 20.39 -1.70 25.65
C LYS A 390 21.02 -2.54 26.77
N ALA A 391 20.45 -3.70 27.07
CA ALA A 391 20.96 -4.60 28.09
C ALA A 391 22.17 -5.39 27.58
N ASN A 392 23.12 -5.70 28.47
CA ASN A 392 24.23 -6.58 28.13
C ASN A 392 23.75 -8.04 28.08
N ILE A 393 23.52 -8.57 26.88
CA ILE A 393 22.99 -9.93 26.65
C ILE A 393 23.84 -10.99 27.36
N ALA A 394 25.16 -10.81 27.44
CA ALA A 394 26.07 -11.77 28.09
C ALA A 394 25.87 -11.87 29.62
N ALA A 395 25.15 -10.94 30.24
CA ALA A 395 24.83 -10.96 31.66
C ALA A 395 23.62 -11.83 32.01
N PHE A 396 22.93 -12.40 31.01
CA PHE A 396 21.74 -13.21 31.20
C PHE A 396 22.03 -14.69 30.94
N ASP A 397 21.51 -15.56 31.81
CA ASP A 397 21.60 -17.02 31.67
C ASP A 397 20.59 -17.52 30.62
N MET A 398 20.95 -17.38 29.34
CA MET A 398 20.13 -17.85 28.23
C MET A 398 19.74 -19.33 28.35
N PRO A 399 20.65 -20.27 28.68
CA PRO A 399 20.29 -21.68 28.86
C PRO A 399 19.14 -21.89 29.85
N THR A 400 19.12 -21.18 30.97
CA THR A 400 18.01 -21.27 31.94
C THR A 400 16.73 -20.64 31.40
N LEU A 401 16.80 -19.46 30.79
CA LEU A 401 15.63 -18.80 30.22
C LEU A 401 14.96 -19.67 29.14
N LEU A 402 15.74 -20.24 28.22
CA LEU A 402 15.24 -21.06 27.12
C LEU A 402 14.56 -22.36 27.57
N ARG A 403 15.02 -22.93 28.70
CA ARG A 403 14.42 -24.10 29.36
C ARG A 403 13.11 -23.74 30.04
N THR A 404 13.05 -22.59 30.73
CA THR A 404 11.85 -22.16 31.46
C THR A 404 10.76 -21.63 30.52
N THR A 405 11.12 -21.11 29.35
CA THR A 405 10.17 -20.51 28.39
C THR A 405 9.75 -21.49 27.30
N GLU A 406 9.78 -22.79 27.57
CA GLU A 406 9.28 -23.77 26.61
C GLU A 406 7.79 -23.56 26.35
N GLY A 407 7.41 -23.49 25.07
CA GLY A 407 6.03 -23.24 24.66
C GLY A 407 5.61 -21.77 24.68
N TYR A 408 6.52 -20.84 24.98
CA TYR A 408 6.24 -19.40 24.89
C TYR A 408 6.14 -18.95 23.44
N THR A 409 5.24 -18.02 23.18
CA THR A 409 5.17 -17.22 21.96
C THR A 409 6.18 -16.07 22.01
N GLY A 410 6.45 -15.45 20.86
CA GLY A 410 7.32 -14.27 20.81
C GLY A 410 6.79 -13.10 21.63
N ALA A 411 5.46 -12.91 21.64
CA ALA A 411 4.83 -11.86 22.45
C ALA A 411 4.96 -12.11 23.96
N GLU A 412 4.93 -13.36 24.42
CA GLU A 412 5.15 -13.69 25.84
C GLU A 412 6.60 -13.46 26.26
N ILE A 413 7.56 -13.73 25.38
CA ILE A 413 8.98 -13.39 25.61
C ILE A 413 9.17 -11.87 25.69
N GLU A 414 8.57 -11.11 24.77
CA GLU A 414 8.59 -9.66 24.80
C GLU A 414 7.99 -9.13 26.12
N GLN A 415 6.83 -9.66 26.52
CA GLN A 415 6.18 -9.27 27.76
C GLN A 415 7.03 -9.61 28.99
N ALA A 416 7.68 -10.77 29.02
CA ALA A 416 8.59 -11.14 30.10
C ALA A 416 9.74 -10.14 30.26
N VAL A 417 10.33 -9.68 29.15
CA VAL A 417 11.38 -8.65 29.19
C VAL A 417 10.84 -7.32 29.70
N ILE A 418 9.63 -6.93 29.29
CA ILE A 418 8.97 -5.71 29.78
C ILE A 418 8.68 -5.79 31.27
N ASP A 419 8.12 -6.91 31.74
CA ASP A 419 7.80 -7.12 33.16
C ASP A 419 9.07 -7.13 34.02
N ALA A 420 10.15 -7.72 33.50
CA ALA A 420 11.47 -7.70 34.15
C ALA A 420 12.01 -6.27 34.31
N MET A 421 11.77 -5.39 33.33
CA MET A 421 12.13 -3.97 33.48
C MET A 421 11.35 -3.30 34.61
N TYR A 422 10.05 -3.56 34.72
CA TYR A 422 9.26 -3.01 35.82
C TYR A 422 9.74 -3.53 37.18
N LEU A 423 10.04 -4.83 37.29
CA LEU A 423 10.57 -5.43 38.52
C LEU A 423 11.93 -4.85 38.92
N ALA A 424 12.84 -4.68 37.96
CA ALA A 424 14.15 -4.09 38.21
C ALA A 424 14.05 -2.61 38.64
N ASN A 425 13.26 -1.81 37.92
CA ASN A 425 13.07 -0.39 38.24
C ASN A 425 12.35 -0.18 39.58
N ALA A 426 11.42 -1.07 39.97
CA ALA A 426 10.78 -1.01 41.29
C ALA A 426 11.78 -1.21 42.45
N GLN A 427 12.98 -1.71 42.17
CA GLN A 427 14.07 -1.89 43.12
C GLN A 427 15.25 -0.92 42.86
N ASP A 428 15.06 0.11 42.02
CA ASP A 428 16.11 1.03 41.58
C ASP A 428 17.34 0.31 40.96
N LYS A 429 17.10 -0.80 40.25
CA LYS A 429 18.12 -1.59 39.55
C LYS A 429 17.94 -1.51 38.03
N GLU A 430 19.03 -1.69 37.30
CA GLU A 430 18.98 -1.97 35.86
C GLU A 430 18.42 -3.37 35.57
N LEU A 431 17.91 -3.57 34.36
CA LEU A 431 17.43 -4.87 33.89
C LEU A 431 18.52 -5.93 34.06
N ASN A 432 18.21 -6.97 34.82
CA ASN A 432 19.15 -8.01 35.20
C ASN A 432 18.52 -9.41 35.12
N ASN A 433 19.35 -10.44 35.21
CA ASN A 433 18.93 -11.83 35.07
C ASN A 433 17.90 -12.25 36.13
N GLU A 434 18.03 -11.81 37.38
CA GLU A 434 17.12 -12.15 38.47
C GLU A 434 15.70 -11.67 38.17
N ALA A 435 15.55 -10.40 37.79
CA ALA A 435 14.27 -9.82 37.42
C ALA A 435 13.64 -10.52 36.20
N LEU A 436 14.45 -10.93 35.22
CA LEU A 436 13.96 -11.63 34.03
C LEU A 436 13.49 -13.05 34.32
N VAL A 437 14.23 -13.80 35.15
CA VAL A 437 13.80 -15.13 35.58
C VAL A 437 12.49 -15.05 36.37
N ASP A 438 12.37 -14.10 37.29
CA ASP A 438 11.13 -13.88 38.05
C ASP A 438 9.96 -13.55 37.12
N ALA A 439 10.14 -12.60 36.19
CA ALA A 439 9.12 -12.22 35.22
C ALA A 439 8.64 -13.41 34.36
N VAL A 440 9.57 -14.21 33.83
CA VAL A 440 9.24 -15.41 33.05
C VAL A 440 8.38 -16.36 33.88
N THR A 441 8.75 -16.67 35.13
CA THR A 441 7.99 -17.65 35.94
C THR A 441 6.55 -17.23 36.27
N ARG A 442 6.21 -15.95 36.12
CA ARG A 442 4.87 -15.42 36.39
C ARG A 442 3.91 -15.51 35.21
N ILE A 443 4.42 -15.79 34.00
CA ILE A 443 3.60 -15.89 32.79
C ILE A 443 3.13 -17.33 32.59
N THR A 444 1.81 -17.53 32.48
CA THR A 444 1.25 -18.81 32.03
C THR A 444 1.23 -18.83 30.50
N PRO A 445 1.93 -19.77 29.84
CA PRO A 445 2.09 -19.73 28.40
C PRO A 445 0.80 -20.11 27.63
N THR A 446 0.69 -19.56 26.42
CA THR A 446 -0.40 -19.84 25.48
C THR A 446 -0.43 -21.33 25.09
N SER A 447 0.72 -22.01 25.12
CA SER A 447 0.82 -23.46 24.93
C SER A 447 0.01 -24.30 25.92
N GLU A 448 -0.20 -23.78 27.13
CA GLU A 448 -0.99 -24.44 28.16
C GLU A 448 -2.46 -24.03 28.08
N THR A 449 -2.73 -22.73 27.95
CA THR A 449 -4.09 -22.20 27.97
C THR A 449 -4.87 -22.48 26.67
N ARG A 450 -4.19 -22.65 25.54
CA ARG A 450 -4.79 -22.86 24.21
C ARG A 450 -4.20 -24.04 23.45
N ARG A 451 -3.94 -25.14 24.16
CA ARG A 451 -3.34 -26.36 23.60
C ARG A 451 -4.12 -26.92 22.40
N GLU A 452 -5.45 -26.90 22.47
CA GLU A 452 -6.31 -27.39 21.38
C GLU A 452 -6.16 -26.55 20.11
N ASP A 453 -6.14 -25.22 20.23
CA ASP A 453 -5.95 -24.31 19.09
C ASP A 453 -4.60 -24.56 18.40
N ILE A 454 -3.54 -24.79 19.18
CA ILE A 454 -2.20 -25.09 18.65
C ILE A 454 -2.19 -26.39 17.87
N ASN A 455 -2.81 -27.44 18.41
CA ASN A 455 -2.91 -28.73 17.73
C ASN A 455 -3.69 -28.60 16.43
N GLN A 456 -4.75 -27.79 16.41
CA GLN A 456 -5.49 -27.50 15.17
C GLN A 456 -4.61 -26.79 14.15
N ILE A 457 -3.84 -25.79 14.55
CA ILE A 457 -2.90 -25.07 13.66
C ILE A 457 -1.85 -26.03 13.09
N ARG A 458 -1.30 -26.94 13.90
CA ARG A 458 -0.31 -27.93 13.42
C ARG A 458 -0.89 -28.89 12.38
N SER A 459 -2.18 -29.24 12.50
CA SER A 459 -2.86 -30.08 11.50
C SER A 459 -3.06 -29.38 10.13
N LEU A 460 -2.86 -28.05 10.04
CA LEU A 460 -2.90 -27.33 8.77
C LEU A 460 -1.79 -27.75 7.80
N ARG A 461 -0.71 -28.37 8.30
CA ARG A 461 0.34 -28.97 7.45
C ARG A 461 -0.27 -29.95 6.43
N ASP A 462 -1.26 -30.74 6.85
CA ASP A 462 -1.94 -31.72 6.00
C ASP A 462 -2.94 -31.08 5.03
N GLN A 463 -3.25 -29.79 5.22
CA GLN A 463 -4.18 -29.00 4.41
C GLN A 463 -3.46 -28.08 3.41
N GLY A 464 -2.16 -28.28 3.21
CA GLY A 464 -1.36 -27.53 2.24
C GLY A 464 -0.73 -26.24 2.76
N PHE A 465 -0.75 -25.99 4.08
CA PHE A 465 0.01 -24.91 4.68
C PHE A 465 1.48 -25.29 4.86
N TYR A 466 2.36 -24.33 4.61
CA TYR A 466 3.79 -24.49 4.80
C TYR A 466 4.22 -24.01 6.20
N PRO A 467 5.17 -24.68 6.85
CA PRO A 467 5.72 -24.19 8.10
C PRO A 467 6.50 -22.90 7.87
N ALA A 468 6.17 -21.83 8.61
CA ALA A 468 6.94 -20.59 8.59
C ALA A 468 8.24 -20.71 9.39
N ASN A 469 8.20 -21.44 10.50
CA ASN A 469 9.33 -21.76 11.37
C ASN A 469 10.22 -22.83 10.75
N ASN A 470 11.49 -22.87 11.15
CA ASN A 470 12.38 -23.95 10.78
C ASN A 470 12.20 -25.11 11.78
N PHE A 471 11.63 -26.23 11.32
CA PHE A 471 11.51 -27.45 12.12
C PHE A 471 12.75 -28.31 11.93
N ASP A 472 13.24 -28.91 13.02
CA ASP A 472 14.35 -29.86 12.96
C ASP A 472 14.04 -30.98 11.95
N VAL A 473 15.05 -31.28 11.11
CA VAL A 473 14.98 -32.09 9.89
C VAL A 473 14.37 -33.49 10.12
N GLN A 474 14.31 -33.98 11.35
CA GLN A 474 13.75 -35.29 11.69
C GLN A 474 12.22 -35.40 11.44
N GLU A 475 11.48 -34.29 11.42
CA GLU A 475 10.02 -34.29 11.14
C GLU A 475 9.66 -33.91 9.67
N GLN A 476 10.66 -33.68 8.81
CA GLN A 476 10.46 -33.27 7.41
C GLN A 476 10.16 -34.43 6.45
N ASN A 477 10.03 -35.68 6.93
CA ASN A 477 9.77 -36.86 6.10
C ASN A 477 8.31 -37.00 5.59
N GLY A 478 7.56 -35.90 5.45
CA GLY A 478 6.18 -35.93 4.99
C GLY A 478 5.84 -34.75 4.08
N SER A 479 5.48 -35.08 2.82
CA SER A 479 4.70 -34.28 1.87
C SER A 479 5.42 -33.40 0.83
N GLY A 480 6.70 -33.65 0.52
CA GLY A 480 7.31 -33.13 -0.72
C GLY A 480 7.25 -34.18 -1.83
N ARG A 481 6.55 -33.92 -2.96
CA ARG A 481 6.74 -34.73 -4.17
C ARG A 481 8.17 -34.49 -4.68
N LYS A 482 9.08 -35.43 -4.44
CA LYS A 482 10.40 -35.43 -5.08
C LYS A 482 10.19 -35.78 -6.56
N LEU A 483 10.46 -34.83 -7.45
CA LEU A 483 10.64 -35.13 -8.86
C LEU A 483 12.04 -35.75 -8.99
N ALA A 484 12.10 -37.03 -9.34
CA ALA A 484 13.34 -37.60 -9.86
C ALA A 484 13.55 -36.97 -11.24
N ILE A 485 14.53 -36.08 -11.34
CA ILE A 485 15.07 -35.65 -12.62
C ILE A 485 16.12 -36.71 -12.93
N GLU A 486 15.81 -37.62 -13.86
CA GLU A 486 16.84 -38.47 -14.48
C GLU A 486 17.65 -37.56 -15.42
N ASP A 487 18.95 -37.46 -15.16
CA ASP A 487 19.91 -36.65 -15.93
C ASP A 487 20.07 -37.12 -17.38
#